data_AF-A0A7V5RM53-F1
#
_entry.id   AF-A0A7V5RM53-F1
#
_cell.length_a   1.000
_cell.length_b   1.000
_cell.length_c   1.000
_cell.angle_alpha   90.00
_cell.angle_beta   90.00
_cell.angle_gamma   90.00
#
_symmetry.space_group_name_H-M   'P 1'
#
loop_
_entity.id
_entity.type
_entity.pdbx_description
1 polymer ?
#
loop_
_entity_poly.entity_id
_entity_poly.type
_entity_poly.pdbx_seq_one_letter_code
_entity_poly.pdbx_strand_id
1 'polypeptide(L)'
;MPTTIYNNDAQPIQLYRRGLGLKKEVEGQLDQEYSSRIIEYFRAHDFRLQLGELTVLLAREFGFCYGVDRAIDYAYQTRRKFPDKRIFLTGELIHNPYVNKKMLEMGIGFLSGQYAGENKFDILQADDVVILPAFGVTHKELEFLKARGCILVDTTCGSVLNVWKRVERYARNGFTSLIHGKYSHEETRATCSQATKYEGGHYIVVLDMEEAELVCDFI
;
A
#
# COMPACT_ATOMS: atom_id res chain seq x y z
N MET A 1 17.74 -0.57 7.91
CA MET A 1 18.74 -0.83 6.85
C MET A 1 17.98 -1.14 5.56
N PRO A 2 18.24 -0.45 4.44
CA PRO A 2 17.72 -0.88 3.14
C PRO A 2 18.22 -2.29 2.80
N THR A 3 17.43 -3.05 2.05
CA THR A 3 17.97 -4.28 1.43
C THR A 3 18.65 -3.84 0.14
N THR A 4 19.96 -4.05 0.02
CA THR A 4 20.66 -3.82 -1.25
C THR A 4 20.26 -4.94 -2.21
N ILE A 5 19.60 -4.58 -3.30
CA ILE A 5 19.26 -5.47 -4.41
C ILE A 5 19.88 -4.86 -5.66
N TYR A 6 20.38 -5.66 -6.60
CA TYR A 6 20.98 -5.14 -7.84
C TYR A 6 19.95 -5.13 -8.98
N ASN A 7 19.98 -4.11 -9.83
CA ASN A 7 19.24 -4.13 -11.10
C ASN A 7 19.99 -4.99 -12.15
N ASN A 8 19.43 -5.13 -13.35
CA ASN A 8 20.05 -5.89 -14.45
C ASN A 8 21.42 -5.30 -14.89
N ASP A 9 21.70 -4.04 -14.56
CA ASP A 9 22.95 -3.34 -14.84
C ASP A 9 23.91 -3.29 -13.63
N ALA A 10 23.67 -4.13 -12.60
CA ALA A 10 24.46 -4.25 -11.38
C ALA A 10 24.55 -2.97 -10.51
N GLN A 11 23.63 -2.01 -10.66
CA GLN A 11 23.52 -0.86 -9.74
C GLN A 11 22.71 -1.21 -8.48
N PRO A 12 23.15 -0.77 -7.29
CA PRO A 12 22.45 -1.02 -6.04
C PRO A 12 21.14 -0.23 -5.96
N ILE A 13 20.02 -0.95 -5.93
CA ILE A 13 18.68 -0.43 -5.67
C ILE A 13 18.50 -0.29 -4.16
N GLN A 14 18.11 0.91 -3.73
CA GLN A 14 17.70 1.15 -2.35
C GLN A 14 16.23 0.80 -2.16
N LEU A 15 15.95 -0.35 -1.54
CA LEU A 15 14.58 -0.77 -1.22
C LEU A 15 14.36 -0.85 0.31
N TYR A 16 13.41 -0.06 0.80
CA TYR A 16 13.00 0.02 2.19
C TYR A 16 11.67 -0.71 2.42
N ARG A 17 11.71 -1.86 3.11
CA ARG A 17 10.52 -2.67 3.47
C ARG A 17 10.26 -2.81 4.97
N ARG A 18 11.29 -2.53 5.78
CA ARG A 18 11.30 -2.71 7.24
C ARG A 18 11.42 -1.37 7.98
N GLY A 19 10.93 -0.31 7.34
CA GLY A 19 10.94 1.04 7.88
C GLY A 19 12.23 1.80 7.59
N LEU A 20 12.21 3.08 7.94
CA LEU A 20 13.28 4.03 7.64
C LEU A 20 14.09 4.41 8.88
N GLY A 21 13.67 3.95 10.07
CA GLY A 21 14.37 4.16 11.34
C GLY A 21 14.06 5.50 12.02
N LEU A 22 13.04 6.23 11.54
CA LEU A 22 12.72 7.59 11.98
C LEU A 22 11.37 7.69 12.72
N LYS A 23 10.85 6.56 13.23
CA LYS A 23 9.51 6.51 13.86
C LYS A 23 9.33 7.56 14.96
N LYS A 24 10.30 7.65 15.88
CA LYS A 24 10.27 8.63 16.98
C LYS A 24 10.28 10.09 16.51
N GLU A 25 10.83 10.35 15.33
CA GLU A 25 10.92 11.71 14.79
C GLU A 25 9.61 12.19 14.15
N VAL A 26 8.75 11.26 13.74
CA VAL A 26 7.47 11.58 13.10
C VAL A 26 6.26 11.37 14.02
N GLU A 27 6.44 10.66 15.13
CA GLU A 27 5.39 10.29 16.09
C GLU A 27 4.59 11.52 16.57
N GLY A 28 5.26 12.59 16.98
CA GLY A 28 4.57 13.80 17.44
C GLY A 28 3.71 14.48 16.37
N GLN A 29 4.14 14.44 15.10
CA GLN A 29 3.34 14.98 13.99
C GLN A 29 2.13 14.09 13.69
N LEU A 30 2.34 12.76 13.66
CA LEU A 30 1.26 11.79 13.45
C LEU A 30 0.20 11.87 14.55
N ASP A 31 0.62 11.97 15.81
CA ASP A 31 -0.29 12.12 16.94
C ASP A 31 -1.12 13.40 16.82
N GLN A 32 -0.49 14.52 16.46
CA GLN A 32 -1.22 15.77 16.28
C GLN A 32 -2.27 15.70 15.16
N GLU A 33 -1.99 14.97 14.08
CA GLU A 33 -2.85 14.91 12.90
C GLU A 33 -3.94 13.82 12.98
N TYR A 34 -3.68 12.71 13.69
CA TYR A 34 -4.56 11.53 13.68
C TYR A 34 -5.09 11.12 15.07
N SER A 35 -4.68 11.77 16.16
CA SER A 35 -5.30 11.56 17.48
C SER A 35 -6.60 12.37 17.63
N SER A 36 -7.48 11.93 18.53
CA SER A 36 -8.77 12.59 18.73
C SER A 36 -9.27 12.44 20.16
N ARG A 37 -9.42 13.58 20.85
CA ARG A 37 -9.90 13.63 22.24
C ARG A 37 -11.30 13.05 22.42
N ILE A 38 -12.17 13.18 21.42
CA ILE A 38 -13.51 12.57 21.50
C ILE A 38 -13.43 11.05 21.45
N ILE A 39 -12.50 10.50 20.65
CA ILE A 39 -12.26 9.06 20.58
C ILE A 39 -11.66 8.54 21.89
N GLU A 40 -10.72 9.27 22.49
CA GLU A 40 -10.18 8.97 23.81
C GLU A 40 -11.29 8.96 24.87
N TYR A 41 -12.21 9.93 24.82
CA TYR A 41 -13.39 9.95 25.68
C TYR A 41 -14.23 8.69 25.50
N PHE A 42 -14.60 8.32 24.27
CA PHE A 42 -15.38 7.11 24.02
C PHE A 42 -14.67 5.86 24.54
N ARG A 43 -13.36 5.72 24.32
CA ARG A 43 -12.58 4.57 24.84
C ARG A 43 -12.63 4.49 26.37
N ALA A 44 -12.58 5.63 27.06
CA ALA A 44 -12.66 5.69 28.52
C ALA A 44 -14.06 5.41 29.09
N HIS A 45 -15.11 5.48 28.26
CA HIS A 45 -16.52 5.36 28.69
C HIS A 45 -17.22 4.16 28.01
N ASP A 46 -16.50 3.06 27.84
CA ASP A 46 -16.99 1.82 27.21
C ASP A 46 -17.70 2.06 25.86
N PHE A 47 -17.11 2.95 25.06
CA PHE A 47 -17.58 3.33 23.73
C PHE A 47 -19.02 3.89 23.71
N ARG A 48 -19.45 4.52 24.82
CA ARG A 48 -20.77 5.12 24.96
C ARG A 48 -20.69 6.57 25.44
N LEU A 49 -21.54 7.43 24.90
CA LEU A 49 -21.78 8.79 25.37
C LEU A 49 -23.29 9.01 25.53
N GLN A 50 -23.72 9.42 26.73
CA GLN A 50 -25.12 9.73 27.04
C GLN A 50 -25.30 11.25 27.11
N LEU A 51 -26.24 11.80 26.35
CA LEU A 51 -26.58 13.23 26.30
C LEU A 51 -28.09 13.40 26.51
N GLY A 52 -28.52 13.48 27.76
CA GLY A 52 -29.95 13.43 28.10
C GLY A 52 -30.55 12.10 27.65
N GLU A 53 -31.58 12.16 26.80
CA GLU A 53 -32.23 10.98 26.20
C GLU A 53 -31.42 10.37 25.01
N LEU A 54 -30.46 11.11 24.44
CA LEU A 54 -29.67 10.63 23.31
C LEU A 54 -28.51 9.73 23.77
N THR A 55 -28.40 8.54 23.17
CA THR A 55 -27.23 7.67 23.31
C THR A 55 -26.43 7.66 22.01
N VAL A 56 -25.15 7.98 22.09
CA VAL A 56 -24.19 7.77 20.99
C VAL A 56 -23.32 6.58 21.34
N LEU A 57 -23.22 5.62 20.42
CA LEU A 57 -22.37 4.43 20.54
C LEU A 57 -21.29 4.48 19.47
N LEU A 58 -20.07 4.16 19.86
CA LEU A 58 -18.95 4.00 18.95
C LEU A 58 -18.64 2.50 18.81
N ALA A 59 -18.33 2.04 17.60
CA ALA A 59 -17.86 0.67 17.42
C ALA A 59 -16.58 0.45 18.24
N ARG A 60 -16.36 -0.76 18.75
CA ARG A 60 -15.11 -1.10 19.47
C ARG A 60 -13.92 -1.18 18.52
N GLU A 61 -14.17 -1.75 17.33
CA GLU A 61 -13.20 -1.91 16.26
C GLU A 61 -13.54 -0.93 15.12
N PHE A 62 -12.70 0.09 14.95
CA PHE A 62 -12.85 1.11 13.90
C PHE A 62 -11.52 1.84 13.67
N GLY A 63 -11.46 2.58 12.56
CA GLY A 63 -10.32 3.43 12.24
C GLY A 63 -9.23 2.69 11.46
N PHE A 64 -7.98 3.13 11.65
CA PHE A 64 -6.85 2.58 10.92
C PHE A 64 -6.47 1.20 11.43
N CYS A 65 -6.25 0.27 10.50
CA CYS A 65 -5.62 -0.99 10.82
C CYS A 65 -4.10 -0.83 10.82
N TYR A 66 -3.39 -1.80 11.41
CA TYR A 66 -1.93 -1.80 11.46
C TYR A 66 -1.25 -1.57 10.09
N GLY A 67 -1.82 -2.12 9.02
CA GLY A 67 -1.28 -1.94 7.67
C GLY A 67 -1.35 -0.49 7.19
N VAL A 68 -2.45 0.19 7.52
CA VAL A 68 -2.67 1.61 7.22
C VAL A 68 -1.75 2.49 8.06
N ASP A 69 -1.71 2.29 9.38
CA ASP A 69 -0.84 3.06 10.28
C ASP A 69 0.62 3.01 9.82
N ARG A 70 1.10 1.81 9.47
CA ARG A 70 2.47 1.63 8.98
C ARG A 70 2.72 2.33 7.65
N ALA A 71 1.74 2.36 6.74
CA ALA A 71 1.89 3.02 5.46
C ALA A 71 1.99 4.54 5.61
N ILE A 72 1.15 5.11 6.48
CA ILE A 72 1.19 6.53 6.84
C ILE A 72 2.52 6.85 7.53
N ASP A 73 2.90 6.09 8.55
CA ASP A 73 4.18 6.25 9.27
C ASP A 73 5.38 6.26 8.31
N TYR A 74 5.43 5.31 7.37
CA TYR A 74 6.52 5.25 6.40
C TYR A 74 6.52 6.44 5.44
N ALA A 75 5.35 6.96 5.03
CA ALA A 75 5.29 8.12 4.17
C ALA A 75 5.86 9.39 4.85
N TYR A 76 5.52 9.61 6.13
CA TYR A 76 6.06 10.73 6.91
C TYR A 76 7.57 10.57 7.13
N GLN A 77 8.02 9.36 7.49
CA GLN A 77 9.45 9.08 7.61
C GLN A 77 10.18 9.27 6.28
N THR A 78 9.55 8.96 5.15
CA THR A 78 10.15 9.12 3.81
C THR A 78 10.40 10.58 3.53
N ARG A 79 9.41 11.45 3.78
CA ARG A 79 9.59 12.89 3.64
C ARG A 79 10.70 13.41 4.54
N ARG A 80 10.76 12.95 5.80
CA ARG A 80 11.78 13.34 6.78
C ARG A 80 13.18 12.87 6.39
N LYS A 81 13.32 11.64 5.88
CA LYS A 81 14.61 11.04 5.50
C LYS A 81 15.23 11.70 4.28
N PHE A 82 14.41 12.12 3.33
CA PHE A 82 14.87 12.58 2.03
C PHE A 82 14.41 14.00 1.73
N PRO A 83 14.67 15.01 2.59
CA PRO A 83 14.04 16.33 2.53
C PRO A 83 14.23 17.06 1.18
N ASP A 84 15.33 16.81 0.48
CA ASP A 84 15.68 17.50 -0.78
C ASP A 84 15.34 16.70 -2.04
N LYS A 85 14.78 15.49 -1.91
CA LYS A 85 14.41 14.64 -3.06
C LYS A 85 12.96 14.86 -3.48
N ARG A 86 12.70 14.64 -4.77
CA ARG A 86 11.33 14.46 -5.28
C ARG A 86 10.80 13.12 -4.77
N ILE A 87 9.58 13.16 -4.23
CA ILE A 87 8.93 11.98 -3.66
C ILE A 87 7.60 11.80 -4.36
N PHE A 88 7.35 10.57 -4.80
CA PHE A 88 6.12 10.23 -5.49
C PHE A 88 5.48 8.99 -4.88
N LEU A 89 4.16 8.93 -4.90
CA LEU A 89 3.38 7.70 -4.73
C LEU A 89 2.98 7.17 -6.11
N THR A 90 2.99 5.85 -6.28
CA THR A 90 2.54 5.25 -7.56
C THR A 90 1.05 5.48 -7.83
N GLY A 91 0.25 5.62 -6.77
CA GLY A 91 -1.19 5.90 -6.77
C GLY A 91 -1.58 6.44 -5.40
N GLU A 92 -2.83 6.26 -4.97
CA GLU A 92 -3.22 6.63 -3.59
C GLU A 92 -2.40 5.85 -2.55
N LEU A 93 -2.01 6.47 -1.42
CA LEU A 93 -1.33 5.72 -0.35
C LEU A 93 -2.27 4.66 0.25
N ILE A 94 -3.51 5.12 0.49
CA ILE A 94 -4.70 4.38 0.91
C ILE A 94 -5.93 5.09 0.33
N HIS A 95 -7.08 4.43 0.27
CA HIS A 95 -8.36 5.04 -0.14
C HIS A 95 -8.96 5.98 0.92
N ASN A 96 -8.22 7.03 1.26
CA ASN A 96 -8.65 8.06 2.20
C ASN A 96 -8.26 9.44 1.65
N PRO A 97 -9.23 10.28 1.22
CA PRO A 97 -8.95 11.59 0.66
C PRO A 97 -8.19 12.53 1.60
N TYR A 98 -8.45 12.44 2.92
CA TYR A 98 -7.76 13.28 3.91
C TYR A 98 -6.27 12.92 3.97
N VAL A 99 -5.94 11.63 4.05
CA VAL A 99 -4.54 11.16 4.08
C VAL A 99 -3.82 11.51 2.77
N ASN A 100 -4.45 11.30 1.61
CA ASN A 100 -3.83 11.64 0.32
C ASN A 100 -3.62 13.16 0.17
N LYS A 101 -4.53 13.98 0.69
CA LYS A 101 -4.33 15.45 0.75
C LYS A 101 -3.12 15.81 1.61
N LYS A 102 -2.92 15.14 2.76
CA LYS A 102 -1.72 15.33 3.59
C LYS A 102 -0.43 14.98 2.87
N MET A 103 -0.43 13.95 2.03
CA MET A 103 0.73 13.63 1.19
C MET A 103 1.07 14.79 0.24
N LEU A 104 0.06 15.38 -0.43
CA LEU A 104 0.26 16.55 -1.28
C LEU A 104 0.78 17.77 -0.49
N GLU A 105 0.21 18.05 0.69
CA GLU A 105 0.65 19.13 1.57
C GLU A 105 2.13 18.97 2.01
N MET A 106 2.61 17.72 2.13
CA MET A 106 4.02 17.40 2.40
C MET A 106 4.92 17.41 1.14
N GLY A 107 4.38 17.77 -0.02
CA GLY A 107 5.12 17.79 -1.29
C GLY A 107 5.38 16.39 -1.87
N ILE A 108 4.56 15.39 -1.53
CA ILE A 108 4.60 14.06 -2.14
C ILE A 108 3.63 14.06 -3.32
N GLY A 109 4.15 13.89 -4.54
CA GLY A 109 3.36 13.80 -5.77
C GLY A 109 2.74 12.42 -5.98
N PHE A 110 1.84 12.30 -6.95
CA PHE A 110 1.19 11.04 -7.33
C PHE A 110 1.45 10.76 -8.81
N LEU A 111 1.74 9.52 -9.19
CA LEU A 111 2.04 9.16 -10.59
C LEU A 111 0.81 8.68 -11.36
N SER A 112 -0.26 8.34 -10.66
CA SER A 112 -1.53 7.88 -11.24
C SER A 112 -2.73 8.26 -10.36
N GLY A 113 -3.93 8.04 -10.89
CA GLY A 113 -5.17 8.37 -10.21
C GLY A 113 -5.49 9.87 -10.21
N GLN A 114 -6.53 10.24 -9.45
CA GLN A 114 -7.10 11.58 -9.46
C GLN A 114 -6.19 12.68 -8.90
N TYR A 115 -5.19 12.30 -8.09
CA TYR A 115 -4.25 13.23 -7.46
C TYR A 115 -2.98 13.48 -8.30
N ALA A 116 -2.81 12.80 -9.44
CA ALA A 116 -1.57 12.86 -10.19
C ALA A 116 -1.30 14.21 -10.85
N GLY A 117 -2.36 14.94 -11.24
CA GLY A 117 -2.23 16.08 -12.13
C GLY A 117 -1.51 15.67 -13.42
N GLU A 118 -0.45 16.40 -13.76
CA GLU A 118 0.37 16.14 -14.95
C GLU A 118 1.42 15.03 -14.74
N ASN A 119 1.71 14.65 -13.49
CA ASN A 119 2.73 13.63 -13.21
C ASN A 119 2.31 12.26 -13.75
N LYS A 120 3.29 11.52 -14.26
CA LYS A 120 3.16 10.18 -14.85
C LYS A 120 4.47 9.41 -14.64
N PHE A 121 4.46 8.09 -14.85
CA PHE A 121 5.63 7.25 -14.57
C PHE A 121 6.88 7.60 -15.40
N ASP A 122 6.72 8.18 -16.57
CA ASP A 122 7.80 8.57 -17.49
C ASP A 122 8.62 9.78 -17.01
N ILE A 123 8.07 10.63 -16.13
CA ILE A 123 8.79 11.79 -15.58
C ILE A 123 9.78 11.43 -14.47
N LEU A 124 9.70 10.18 -13.96
CA LEU A 124 10.61 9.68 -12.94
C LEU A 124 12.05 9.72 -13.44
N GLN A 125 12.97 10.07 -12.57
CA GLN A 125 14.41 10.08 -12.79
C GLN A 125 15.08 9.09 -11.82
N ALA A 126 16.35 8.77 -12.09
CA ALA A 126 17.17 8.07 -11.12
C ALA A 126 17.20 8.87 -9.81
N ASP A 127 17.32 8.17 -8.68
CA ASP A 127 17.38 8.77 -7.35
C ASP A 127 16.11 9.48 -6.83
N ASP A 128 15.03 9.53 -7.62
CA ASP A 128 13.70 9.87 -7.12
C ASP A 128 13.23 8.83 -6.10
N VAL A 129 12.50 9.28 -5.07
CA VAL A 129 11.93 8.40 -4.06
C VAL A 129 10.50 8.03 -4.45
N VAL A 130 10.22 6.74 -4.57
CA VAL A 130 8.89 6.24 -4.92
C VAL A 130 8.35 5.38 -3.78
N ILE A 131 7.22 5.81 -3.22
CA ILE A 131 6.48 5.09 -2.19
C ILE A 131 5.46 4.19 -2.89
N LEU A 132 5.52 2.89 -2.59
CA LEU A 132 4.53 1.91 -3.03
C LEU A 132 3.43 1.85 -1.97
N PRO A 133 2.16 1.85 -2.36
CA PRO A 133 1.01 1.99 -1.45
C PRO A 133 0.72 0.72 -0.64
N ALA A 134 -0.22 0.83 0.30
CA ALA A 134 -0.49 -0.24 1.27
C ALA A 134 -1.04 -1.54 0.64
N PHE A 135 -1.74 -1.43 -0.49
CA PHE A 135 -2.26 -2.55 -1.29
C PHE A 135 -1.23 -3.10 -2.30
N GLY A 136 -0.07 -2.44 -2.42
CA GLY A 136 1.06 -2.85 -3.25
C GLY A 136 0.96 -2.43 -4.72
N VAL A 137 1.90 -2.91 -5.52
CA VAL A 137 2.01 -2.66 -6.96
C VAL A 137 2.24 -3.96 -7.71
N THR A 138 1.99 -3.96 -9.03
CA THR A 138 2.25 -5.13 -9.86
C THR A 138 3.75 -5.42 -9.95
N HIS A 139 4.11 -6.68 -10.24
CA HIS A 139 5.51 -7.04 -10.46
C HIS A 139 6.17 -6.21 -11.58
N LYS A 140 5.44 -5.95 -12.67
CA LYS A 140 5.92 -5.13 -13.79
C LYS A 140 6.21 -3.69 -13.39
N GLU A 141 5.33 -3.06 -12.61
CA GLU A 141 5.56 -1.71 -12.09
C GLU A 141 6.77 -1.68 -11.16
N LEU A 142 6.93 -2.67 -10.28
CA LEU A 142 8.09 -2.76 -9.40
C LEU A 142 9.40 -2.87 -10.21
N GLU A 143 9.46 -3.73 -11.22
CA GLU A 143 10.67 -3.86 -12.06
C GLU A 143 10.95 -2.61 -12.88
N PHE A 144 9.91 -1.92 -13.39
CA PHE A 144 10.06 -0.64 -14.05
C PHE A 144 10.73 0.40 -13.14
N LEU A 145 10.25 0.54 -11.90
CA LEU A 145 10.79 1.51 -10.95
C LEU A 145 12.24 1.19 -10.55
N LYS A 146 12.56 -0.10 -10.40
CA LYS A 146 13.94 -0.56 -10.16
C LYS A 146 14.86 -0.26 -11.33
N ALA A 147 14.42 -0.54 -12.56
CA ALA A 147 15.19 -0.27 -13.77
C ALA A 147 15.45 1.24 -13.96
N ARG A 148 14.53 2.10 -13.49
CA ARG A 148 14.71 3.56 -13.52
C ARG A 148 15.73 4.08 -12.50
N GLY A 149 16.19 3.24 -11.57
CA GLY A 149 17.12 3.63 -10.51
C GLY A 149 16.45 4.43 -9.38
N CYS A 150 15.15 4.26 -9.17
CA CYS A 150 14.44 4.94 -8.09
C CYS A 150 14.78 4.33 -6.72
N ILE A 151 14.73 5.16 -5.68
CA ILE A 151 14.75 4.73 -4.28
C ILE A 151 13.34 4.30 -3.90
N LEU A 152 13.15 3.06 -3.48
CA LEU A 152 11.82 2.49 -3.27
C LEU A 152 11.49 2.36 -1.78
N VAL A 153 10.32 2.86 -1.37
CA VAL A 153 9.76 2.66 -0.04
C VAL A 153 8.48 1.85 -0.17
N ASP A 154 8.53 0.58 0.23
CA ASP A 154 7.45 -0.37 0.04
C ASP A 154 6.58 -0.46 1.31
N THR A 155 5.39 0.15 1.23
CA THR A 155 4.43 0.17 2.35
C THR A 155 3.38 -0.95 2.26
N THR A 156 3.51 -1.88 1.30
CA THR A 156 2.56 -3.00 1.10
C THR A 156 2.33 -3.77 2.38
N CYS A 157 1.08 -3.82 2.84
CA CYS A 157 0.67 -4.42 4.12
C CYS A 157 1.16 -5.87 4.25
N GLY A 158 1.58 -6.26 5.45
CA GLY A 158 2.08 -7.62 5.71
C GLY A 158 1.05 -8.72 5.38
N SER A 159 -0.24 -8.44 5.55
CA SER A 159 -1.32 -9.37 5.17
C SER A 159 -1.37 -9.57 3.65
N VAL A 160 -1.25 -8.50 2.87
CA VAL A 160 -1.18 -8.56 1.39
C VAL A 160 0.06 -9.34 0.95
N LEU A 161 1.22 -9.05 1.54
CA LEU A 161 2.46 -9.79 1.24
C LEU A 161 2.35 -11.29 1.55
N ASN A 162 1.57 -11.69 2.55
CA ASN A 162 1.33 -13.10 2.84
C ASN A 162 0.46 -13.78 1.76
N VAL A 163 -0.53 -13.07 1.22
CA VAL A 163 -1.30 -13.55 0.06
C VAL A 163 -0.38 -13.72 -1.15
N TRP A 164 0.44 -12.71 -1.44
CA TRP A 164 1.40 -12.74 -2.55
C TRP A 164 2.35 -13.93 -2.47
N LYS A 165 2.91 -14.22 -1.28
CA LYS A 165 3.76 -15.40 -1.07
C LYS A 165 3.06 -16.72 -1.37
N ARG A 166 1.77 -16.84 -1.05
CA ARG A 166 0.99 -18.06 -1.33
C ARG A 166 0.72 -18.21 -2.82
N VAL A 167 0.26 -17.15 -3.47
CA VAL A 167 0.01 -17.12 -4.92
C VAL A 167 1.29 -17.44 -5.69
N GLU A 168 2.42 -16.83 -5.30
CA GLU A 168 3.73 -17.09 -5.89
C GLU A 168 4.15 -18.55 -5.73
N ARG A 169 3.95 -19.13 -4.55
CA ARG A 169 4.24 -20.55 -4.28
C ARG A 169 3.39 -21.48 -5.13
N TYR A 170 2.11 -21.17 -5.33
CA TYR A 170 1.20 -21.99 -6.15
C TYR A 170 1.62 -21.96 -7.62
N ALA A 171 1.96 -20.78 -8.15
CA ALA A 171 2.47 -20.65 -9.51
C ALA A 171 3.73 -21.49 -9.73
N ARG A 172 4.71 -21.46 -8.81
CA ARG A 172 5.93 -22.27 -8.90
C ARG A 172 5.67 -23.78 -8.91
N ASN A 173 4.55 -24.20 -8.33
CA ASN A 173 4.18 -25.61 -8.23
C ASN A 173 3.21 -26.04 -9.36
N GLY A 174 2.96 -25.18 -10.35
CA GLY A 174 2.08 -25.49 -11.49
C GLY A 174 0.59 -25.45 -11.16
N PHE A 175 0.19 -24.82 -10.06
CA PHE A 175 -1.23 -24.65 -9.72
C PHE A 175 -1.79 -23.33 -10.28
N THR A 176 -3.04 -23.38 -10.76
CA THR A 176 -3.83 -22.19 -11.06
C THR A 176 -4.40 -21.61 -9.77
N SER A 177 -4.17 -20.32 -9.51
CA SER A 177 -4.77 -19.64 -8.35
C SER A 177 -6.17 -19.11 -8.68
N LEU A 178 -7.19 -19.53 -7.94
CA LEU A 178 -8.50 -18.88 -7.95
C LEU A 178 -8.51 -17.75 -6.91
N ILE A 179 -8.78 -16.52 -7.34
CA ILE A 179 -8.71 -15.31 -6.52
C ILE A 179 -10.12 -14.70 -6.47
N HIS A 180 -10.70 -14.62 -5.27
CA HIS A 180 -11.97 -13.90 -5.08
C HIS A 180 -11.70 -12.41 -4.87
N GLY A 181 -12.23 -11.55 -5.73
CA GLY A 181 -12.04 -10.11 -5.65
C GLY A 181 -12.47 -9.35 -6.89
N LYS A 182 -12.43 -8.02 -6.81
CA LYS A 182 -12.71 -7.15 -7.95
C LYS A 182 -11.50 -7.10 -8.87
N TYR A 183 -11.62 -7.63 -10.09
CA TYR A 183 -10.51 -7.65 -11.06
C TYR A 183 -9.88 -6.27 -11.33
N SER A 184 -10.69 -5.20 -11.22
CA SER A 184 -10.26 -3.81 -11.43
C SER A 184 -9.54 -3.20 -10.22
N HIS A 185 -9.66 -3.80 -9.03
CA HIS A 185 -9.05 -3.28 -7.81
C HIS A 185 -7.53 -3.51 -7.82
N GLU A 186 -6.79 -2.50 -7.38
CA GLU A 186 -5.33 -2.48 -7.42
C GLU A 186 -4.68 -3.59 -6.60
N GLU A 187 -5.21 -3.91 -5.41
CA GLU A 187 -4.74 -5.06 -4.63
C GLU A 187 -4.90 -6.40 -5.38
N THR A 188 -6.02 -6.56 -6.10
CA THR A 188 -6.28 -7.77 -6.89
C THR A 188 -5.30 -7.85 -8.06
N ARG A 189 -5.12 -6.75 -8.82
CA ARG A 189 -4.15 -6.68 -9.92
C ARG A 189 -2.72 -6.97 -9.45
N ALA A 190 -2.31 -6.40 -8.32
CA ALA A 190 -0.99 -6.61 -7.74
C ALA A 190 -0.80 -8.07 -7.31
N THR A 191 -1.83 -8.69 -6.72
CA THR A 191 -1.85 -10.10 -6.33
C THR A 191 -1.78 -11.04 -7.54
N CYS A 192 -2.60 -10.81 -8.57
CA CYS A 192 -2.60 -11.60 -9.80
C CYS A 192 -1.24 -11.55 -10.50
N SER A 193 -0.56 -10.39 -10.48
CA SER A 193 0.77 -10.26 -11.07
C SER A 193 1.84 -11.15 -10.41
N GLN A 194 1.60 -11.65 -9.19
CA GLN A 194 2.48 -12.60 -8.52
C GLN A 194 2.34 -14.01 -9.12
N ALA A 195 1.16 -14.37 -9.60
CA ALA A 195 0.92 -15.67 -10.24
C ALA A 195 1.66 -15.77 -11.57
N THR A 196 1.71 -14.68 -12.33
CA THR A 196 2.33 -14.63 -13.67
C THR A 196 3.83 -14.32 -13.66
N LYS A 197 4.50 -14.41 -12.50
CA LYS A 197 5.96 -14.25 -12.41
C LYS A 197 6.73 -15.42 -13.02
N TYR A 198 6.09 -16.60 -13.06
CA TYR A 198 6.70 -17.84 -13.53
C TYR A 198 6.03 -18.27 -14.83
N GLU A 199 6.82 -18.85 -15.72
CA GLU A 199 6.30 -19.48 -16.92
C GLU A 199 5.31 -20.61 -16.54
N GLY A 200 4.15 -20.65 -17.21
CA GLY A 200 3.06 -21.55 -16.86
C GLY A 200 2.26 -21.16 -15.60
N GLY A 201 2.52 -19.98 -15.02
CA GLY A 201 1.72 -19.45 -13.92
C GLY A 201 0.34 -18.96 -14.40
N HIS A 202 -0.73 -19.49 -13.81
CA HIS A 202 -2.11 -19.17 -14.18
C HIS A 202 -2.91 -18.67 -12.97
N TYR A 203 -3.91 -17.83 -13.24
CA TYR A 203 -4.88 -17.40 -12.26
C TYR A 203 -6.25 -17.16 -12.90
N ILE A 204 -7.29 -17.23 -12.10
CA ILE A 204 -8.65 -16.80 -12.44
C ILE A 204 -9.13 -15.88 -11.31
N VAL A 205 -9.78 -14.77 -11.67
CA VAL A 205 -10.43 -13.89 -10.70
C VAL A 205 -11.93 -14.12 -10.79
N VAL A 206 -12.58 -14.26 -9.64
CA VAL A 206 -14.05 -14.32 -9.53
C VAL A 206 -14.54 -13.21 -8.62
N LEU A 207 -15.62 -12.55 -8.98
CA LEU A 207 -16.22 -11.43 -8.24
C LEU A 207 -17.27 -11.91 -7.23
N ASP A 208 -18.09 -12.86 -7.62
CA ASP A 208 -19.28 -13.31 -6.90
C ASP A 208 -19.56 -14.80 -7.13
N MET A 209 -20.73 -15.25 -6.66
CA MET A 209 -21.15 -16.65 -6.76
C MET A 209 -21.44 -17.06 -8.20
N GLU A 210 -21.95 -16.17 -9.05
CA GLU A 210 -22.28 -16.48 -10.45
C GLU A 210 -20.99 -16.79 -11.22
N GLU A 211 -19.97 -15.94 -11.08
CA GLU A 211 -18.66 -16.22 -11.69
C GLU A 211 -17.98 -17.46 -11.11
N ALA A 212 -18.16 -17.75 -9.81
CA ALA A 212 -17.64 -18.95 -9.19
C ALA A 212 -18.31 -20.23 -9.72
N GLU A 213 -19.63 -20.22 -9.93
CA GLU A 213 -20.39 -21.32 -10.53
C GLU A 213 -19.91 -21.60 -11.96
N LEU A 214 -19.69 -20.57 -12.77
CA LEU A 214 -19.12 -20.72 -14.13
C LEU A 214 -17.76 -21.43 -14.13
N VAL A 215 -16.91 -21.14 -13.14
CA VAL A 215 -15.61 -21.82 -13.01
C VAL A 215 -15.80 -23.28 -12.56
N CYS A 216 -16.73 -23.55 -11.65
CA CYS A 216 -17.05 -24.90 -11.21
C CYS A 216 -17.58 -25.77 -12.36
N ASP A 217 -18.44 -25.23 -13.22
CA ASP A 217 -18.99 -25.96 -14.38
C ASP A 217 -17.95 -26.23 -15.46
N PHE A 218 -16.88 -25.43 -15.51
CA PHE A 218 -15.78 -25.61 -16.46
C PHE A 218 -14.79 -26.71 -16.06
N ILE A 219 -14.62 -26.99 -14.75
CA ILE A 219 -13.62 -27.93 -14.18
C ILE A 219 -14.19 -29.34 -14.10
#